data_AF-A0A3M7E386-F1
#
_entry.id   AF-A0A3M7E386-F1
#
_cell.length_a   1.000
_cell.length_b   1.000
_cell.length_c   1.000
_cell.angle_alpha   90.00
_cell.angle_beta   90.00
_cell.angle_gamma   90.00
#
_symmetry.space_group_name_H-M   'P 1'
#
loop_
_entity.id
_entity.type
_entity.pdbx_description
1 polymer ?
#
loop_
_entity_poly.entity_id
_entity_poly.type
_entity_poly.pdbx_seq_one_letter_code
_entity_poly.pdbx_strand_id
1 'polypeptide(L)'
;MSELEKVDVPVDGQKETEHSQHSTASVAPISGPAEEYTIVHTGKPKGKPKSRIEEEEDDDAPLVDHTAPLAKNSKKTKRLLKQQQKRQEKASSKVRNFLELPAELLQEVLGHLRPTDIIRVSQLNHATKNFIQEQEGVIAKDVMDRRYWVLRRCLPLPVCFEQVDQASKEALLNPSWQEKTAINRKPYQHIKTIDSEKVCSCPSCLLAWNNLNVVLDLAHFQWNLNHREPIPMIPRGTNPDWNIQLTDQHARIVQKAMDSPLAYAALLQTHLNTITGTLLRQTRPAGMAQKQPLHRHNKRAVPLPAKTVHPNLLYYLTEHDAMREDDEFLEREGKPSYEFPYHRDNYYNLLAYVPNRKWNKEEQRWVYYAQGFHERDLGWIRERFTPAPVSVAPQTVGEDAVSAPFVKRFAANLKT
;
A
#
# COMPACT_ATOMS: atom_id res chain seq x y z
N MET A 1 -53.71 8.66 14.50
CA MET A 1 -53.96 8.09 13.16
C MET A 1 -52.72 7.27 12.84
N SER A 2 -52.64 6.01 13.28
CA SER A 2 -53.06 4.80 12.54
C SER A 2 -52.37 4.77 11.16
N GLU A 3 -51.53 3.80 10.82
CA GLU A 3 -51.75 2.35 10.91
C GLU A 3 -50.46 1.54 11.10
N LEU A 4 -50.68 0.37 11.70
CA LEU A 4 -49.80 -0.78 11.83
C LEU A 4 -49.73 -1.55 10.49
N GLU A 5 -48.60 -2.19 10.20
CA GLU A 5 -48.64 -3.55 9.65
C GLU A 5 -47.40 -4.37 10.06
N LYS A 6 -47.68 -5.59 10.49
CA LYS A 6 -46.81 -6.67 10.97
C LYS A 6 -46.63 -7.72 9.85
N VAL A 7 -45.91 -8.81 10.18
CA VAL A 7 -46.00 -10.20 9.65
C VAL A 7 -44.96 -10.49 8.54
N ASP A 8 -44.17 -11.57 8.51
CA ASP A 8 -43.86 -12.69 9.41
C ASP A 8 -42.52 -13.33 8.99
N VAL A 9 -41.92 -14.08 9.91
CA VAL A 9 -40.78 -15.00 9.77
C VAL A 9 -41.29 -16.39 9.33
N PRO A 10 -40.44 -17.23 8.68
CA PRO A 10 -40.17 -18.51 9.35
C PRO A 10 -38.71 -19.00 9.31
N VAL A 11 -38.38 -19.57 10.46
CA VAL A 11 -37.34 -20.51 10.90
C VAL A 11 -37.11 -21.69 9.95
N ASP A 12 -35.85 -22.12 9.72
CA ASP A 12 -35.32 -23.40 10.24
C ASP A 12 -33.86 -23.71 9.81
N GLY A 13 -33.14 -24.46 10.66
CA GLY A 13 -32.07 -25.36 10.19
C GLY A 13 -30.67 -25.19 10.78
N GLN A 14 -30.50 -25.48 12.07
CA GLN A 14 -29.21 -25.89 12.64
C GLN A 14 -28.78 -27.26 12.06
N LYS A 15 -27.49 -27.43 11.77
CA LYS A 15 -26.83 -28.73 11.80
C LYS A 15 -25.36 -28.60 12.21
N GLU A 16 -25.11 -29.02 13.45
CA GLU A 16 -23.80 -29.36 13.98
C GLU A 16 -23.25 -30.60 13.27
N THR A 17 -21.94 -30.63 13.03
CA THR A 17 -21.17 -31.88 12.94
C THR A 17 -19.77 -31.63 13.50
N GLU A 18 -19.46 -32.34 14.58
CA GLU A 18 -18.14 -32.46 15.19
C GLU A 18 -17.26 -33.48 14.45
N HIS A 19 -15.97 -33.41 14.76
CA HIS A 19 -14.92 -34.43 14.63
C HIS A 19 -14.38 -34.74 13.22
N SER A 20 -13.11 -34.40 13.00
CA SER A 20 -12.05 -35.41 13.16
C SER A 20 -10.65 -34.78 13.05
N GLN A 21 -9.86 -34.99 14.09
CA GLN A 21 -8.43 -34.74 14.14
C GLN A 21 -7.72 -35.84 13.34
N HIS A 22 -6.86 -35.49 12.39
CA HIS A 22 -5.78 -36.39 11.97
C HIS A 22 -4.47 -35.62 11.84
N SER A 23 -3.68 -35.78 12.91
CA SER A 23 -2.24 -35.67 12.95
C SER A 23 -1.63 -36.81 12.12
N THR A 24 -0.72 -36.50 11.19
CA THR A 24 0.22 -37.50 10.67
C THR A 24 1.60 -36.87 10.53
N ALA A 25 2.52 -37.45 11.30
CA ALA A 25 3.91 -37.10 11.41
C ALA A 25 4.75 -37.52 10.19
N SER A 26 5.86 -36.80 10.06
CA SER A 26 7.09 -37.10 9.34
C SER A 26 7.55 -38.55 9.42
N VAL A 27 7.90 -39.17 8.28
CA VAL A 27 8.91 -40.25 8.19
C VAL A 27 9.64 -40.16 6.85
N ALA A 28 10.98 -40.05 6.90
CA ALA A 28 11.91 -40.17 5.79
C ALA A 28 12.19 -41.65 5.44
N PRO A 29 12.58 -42.00 4.19
CA PRO A 29 13.14 -43.31 3.90
C PRO A 29 14.67 -43.26 3.74
N ILE A 30 15.36 -44.12 4.49
CA ILE A 30 16.79 -44.45 4.36
C ILE A 30 16.92 -45.94 3.94
N SER A 31 17.81 -46.16 2.96
CA SER A 31 18.61 -47.36 2.62
C SER A 31 17.96 -48.69 2.17
N GLY A 32 18.15 -48.97 0.86
CA GLY A 32 18.62 -50.19 0.11
C GLY A 32 18.44 -51.64 0.63
N PRO A 33 19.04 -52.65 -0.06
CA PRO A 33 19.56 -52.70 -1.43
C PRO A 33 18.82 -53.72 -2.35
N ALA A 34 19.12 -53.65 -3.64
CA ALA A 34 18.52 -54.44 -4.71
C ALA A 34 19.15 -55.83 -4.83
N GLU A 35 18.30 -56.87 -4.90
CA GLU A 35 18.71 -58.22 -5.26
C GLU A 35 18.60 -58.47 -6.78
N GLU A 36 19.78 -58.82 -7.28
CA GLU A 36 20.18 -59.51 -8.49
C GLU A 36 19.23 -60.61 -8.99
N TYR A 37 18.88 -60.57 -10.27
CA TYR A 37 18.61 -61.79 -11.03
C TYR A 37 19.05 -61.68 -12.49
N THR A 38 19.80 -62.71 -12.87
CA THR A 38 20.48 -62.97 -14.13
C THR A 38 19.51 -63.60 -15.13
N ILE A 39 19.48 -63.11 -16.38
CA ILE A 39 18.95 -63.86 -17.53
C ILE A 39 20.02 -63.91 -18.61
N VAL A 40 20.40 -65.14 -18.96
CA VAL A 40 21.53 -65.49 -19.83
C VAL A 40 21.03 -65.89 -21.23
N HIS A 41 21.50 -65.13 -22.20
CA HIS A 41 21.95 -65.42 -23.59
C HIS A 41 21.11 -66.20 -24.61
N THR A 42 21.20 -65.74 -25.87
CA THR A 42 21.86 -66.37 -27.05
C THR A 42 21.82 -65.34 -28.20
N GLY A 43 22.71 -65.15 -29.18
CA GLY A 43 24.01 -65.68 -29.61
C GLY A 43 24.30 -65.00 -30.98
N LYS A 44 25.52 -64.49 -31.22
CA LYS A 44 25.98 -63.84 -32.48
C LYS A 44 26.40 -64.89 -33.53
N PRO A 45 26.53 -64.53 -34.83
CA PRO A 45 27.88 -64.34 -35.42
C PRO A 45 27.88 -63.29 -36.57
N LYS A 46 28.96 -62.82 -37.22
CA LYS A 46 30.43 -62.75 -37.12
C LYS A 46 30.86 -61.85 -38.32
N GLY A 47 31.90 -61.03 -38.17
CA GLY A 47 32.58 -60.35 -39.28
C GLY A 47 33.80 -59.59 -38.75
N LYS A 48 35.00 -59.97 -39.18
CA LYS A 48 36.29 -59.80 -38.48
C LYS A 48 37.03 -58.45 -38.73
N PRO A 49 38.07 -58.13 -37.92
CA PRO A 49 38.81 -56.86 -37.89
C PRO A 49 40.26 -56.94 -38.42
N LYS A 50 40.90 -55.76 -38.63
CA LYS A 50 42.35 -55.36 -38.52
C LYS A 50 42.67 -54.28 -39.59
N SER A 51 43.58 -53.31 -39.43
CA SER A 51 44.83 -53.24 -38.65
C SER A 51 45.29 -51.78 -38.40
N ARG A 52 46.09 -51.63 -37.35
CA ARG A 52 46.92 -50.50 -36.86
C ARG A 52 48.15 -50.24 -37.74
N ILE A 53 48.49 -48.98 -38.04
CA ILE A 53 49.81 -48.40 -38.41
C ILE A 53 49.74 -46.89 -38.06
N GLU A 54 50.37 -46.42 -36.98
CA GLU A 54 51.65 -45.64 -36.88
C GLU A 54 51.54 -44.16 -37.30
N GLU A 55 52.13 -43.32 -36.45
CA GLU A 55 52.17 -41.86 -36.49
C GLU A 55 53.09 -41.38 -37.63
N GLU A 56 52.58 -40.50 -38.50
CA GLU A 56 53.38 -39.54 -39.26
C GLU A 56 52.66 -38.18 -39.25
N GLU A 57 53.49 -37.14 -39.20
CA GLU A 57 53.19 -35.76 -38.87
C GLU A 57 52.37 -35.03 -39.95
N ASP A 58 51.64 -34.01 -39.48
CA ASP A 58 51.33 -32.75 -40.17
C ASP A 58 50.36 -32.79 -41.37
N ASP A 59 49.05 -32.75 -41.08
CA ASP A 59 48.06 -31.85 -41.74
C ASP A 59 46.62 -32.10 -41.24
N ASP A 60 46.35 -31.99 -39.93
CA ASP A 60 44.96 -31.95 -39.41
C ASP A 60 44.46 -30.49 -39.31
N ALA A 61 44.41 -29.81 -40.46
CA ALA A 61 43.46 -28.73 -40.63
C ALA A 61 42.05 -29.29 -40.29
N PRO A 62 41.18 -28.57 -39.54
CA PRO A 62 39.83 -29.05 -39.31
C PRO A 62 39.19 -29.28 -40.68
N LEU A 63 38.84 -30.54 -40.98
CA LEU A 63 38.14 -30.89 -42.21
C LEU A 63 36.80 -30.15 -42.20
N VAL A 64 36.79 -28.96 -42.79
CA VAL A 64 35.59 -28.15 -42.95
C VAL A 64 34.71 -28.94 -43.91
N ASP A 65 33.61 -29.47 -43.38
CA ASP A 65 32.61 -30.16 -44.17
C ASP A 65 31.94 -29.15 -45.11
N HIS A 66 32.54 -28.98 -46.29
CA HIS A 66 32.01 -28.17 -47.38
C HIS A 66 30.86 -28.87 -48.12
N THR A 67 30.37 -30.02 -47.64
CA THR A 67 29.22 -30.65 -48.27
C THR A 67 27.98 -29.80 -48.03
N ALA A 68 27.45 -29.22 -49.10
CA ALA A 68 26.13 -28.60 -49.06
C ALA A 68 25.15 -29.62 -48.47
N PRO A 69 24.32 -29.25 -47.47
CA PRO A 69 23.50 -30.20 -46.75
C PRO A 69 22.65 -30.99 -47.75
N LEU A 70 22.98 -32.28 -47.90
CA LEU A 70 22.26 -33.18 -48.78
C LEU A 70 20.78 -33.10 -48.40
N ALA A 71 19.95 -32.64 -49.34
CA ALA A 71 18.51 -32.59 -49.15
C ALA A 71 17.99 -34.03 -48.99
N LYS A 72 17.96 -34.51 -47.74
CA LYS A 72 17.47 -35.83 -47.38
C LYS A 72 15.96 -35.86 -47.61
N ASN A 73 15.57 -36.08 -48.87
CA ASN A 73 14.21 -36.16 -49.38
C ASN A 73 13.53 -37.50 -49.06
N SER A 74 14.04 -38.27 -48.10
CA SER A 74 13.42 -39.53 -47.72
C SER A 74 12.02 -39.28 -47.14
N LYS A 75 11.07 -40.16 -47.45
CA LYS A 75 9.73 -40.11 -46.85
C LYS A 75 9.79 -40.18 -45.31
N LYS A 76 10.79 -40.87 -44.75
CA LYS A 76 11.00 -41.03 -43.30
C LYS A 76 11.44 -39.72 -42.65
N THR A 77 12.41 -39.00 -43.22
CA THR A 77 12.85 -37.68 -42.73
C THR A 77 11.76 -36.61 -42.88
N LYS A 78 11.01 -36.61 -43.98
CA LYS A 78 9.83 -35.72 -44.13
C LYS A 78 8.75 -36.00 -43.10
N ARG A 79 8.49 -37.28 -42.76
CA ARG A 79 7.55 -37.65 -41.69
C ARG A 79 8.04 -37.20 -40.32
N LEU A 80 9.32 -37.37 -40.02
CA LEU A 80 9.91 -36.99 -38.73
C LEU A 80 9.93 -35.46 -38.56
N LEU A 81 10.32 -34.70 -39.59
CA LEU A 81 10.23 -33.24 -39.62
C LEU A 81 8.77 -32.76 -39.47
N LYS A 82 7.82 -33.36 -40.20
CA LYS A 82 6.39 -33.02 -40.05
C LYS A 82 5.84 -33.38 -38.67
N GLN A 83 6.37 -34.41 -38.01
CA GLN A 83 6.01 -34.77 -36.65
C GLN A 83 6.64 -33.81 -35.63
N GLN A 84 7.89 -33.37 -35.84
CA GLN A 84 8.55 -32.34 -35.03
C GLN A 84 7.84 -30.99 -35.18
N GLN A 85 7.52 -30.57 -36.41
CA GLN A 85 6.73 -29.36 -36.68
C GLN A 85 5.36 -29.44 -36.02
N LYS A 86 4.62 -30.56 -36.15
CA LYS A 86 3.35 -30.75 -35.43
C LYS A 86 3.50 -30.77 -33.91
N ARG A 87 4.65 -31.22 -33.37
CA ARG A 87 4.93 -31.17 -31.92
C ARG A 87 5.26 -29.74 -31.49
N GLN A 88 5.99 -28.96 -32.30
CA GLN A 88 6.29 -27.56 -32.06
C GLN A 88 5.05 -26.66 -32.21
N GLU A 89 4.19 -26.89 -33.21
CA GLU A 89 2.88 -26.23 -33.37
C GLU A 89 1.91 -26.57 -32.23
N LYS A 90 2.02 -27.76 -31.64
CA LYS A 90 1.27 -28.12 -30.43
C LYS A 90 1.89 -27.59 -29.15
N ALA A 91 3.19 -27.28 -29.16
CA ALA A 91 3.95 -26.75 -28.03
C ALA A 91 3.98 -25.22 -27.99
N SER A 92 3.56 -24.50 -29.04
CA SER A 92 3.28 -23.08 -28.93
C SER A 92 2.14 -22.91 -27.93
N SER A 93 2.39 -22.27 -26.80
CA SER A 93 1.41 -22.03 -25.74
C SER A 93 0.18 -21.35 -26.35
N LYS A 94 -0.89 -22.12 -26.52
CA LYS A 94 -2.14 -21.63 -27.12
C LYS A 94 -2.91 -20.88 -26.04
N VAL A 95 -2.33 -19.80 -25.51
CA VAL A 95 -2.99 -18.86 -24.59
C VAL A 95 -4.08 -18.18 -25.39
N ARG A 96 -5.34 -18.50 -25.09
CA ARG A 96 -6.53 -17.96 -25.76
C ARG A 96 -7.11 -16.77 -25.03
N ASN A 97 -6.87 -16.67 -23.73
CA ASN A 97 -7.40 -15.61 -22.89
C ASN A 97 -6.34 -15.12 -21.89
N PHE A 98 -6.53 -13.91 -21.36
CA PHE A 98 -5.60 -13.30 -20.41
C PHE A 98 -5.37 -14.19 -19.17
N LEU A 99 -6.43 -14.78 -18.62
CA LEU A 99 -6.39 -15.61 -17.41
C LEU A 99 -5.72 -17.00 -17.61
N GLU A 100 -5.44 -17.40 -18.85
CA GLU A 100 -4.64 -18.60 -19.16
C GLU A 100 -3.13 -18.36 -19.03
N LEU A 101 -2.71 -17.12 -18.81
CA LEU A 101 -1.32 -16.80 -18.49
C LEU A 101 -0.95 -17.34 -17.11
N PRO A 102 0.31 -17.79 -16.92
CA PRO A 102 0.86 -18.06 -15.59
C PRO A 102 0.64 -16.88 -14.63
N ALA A 103 0.38 -17.18 -13.35
CA ALA A 103 0.10 -16.17 -12.33
C ALA A 103 1.17 -15.08 -12.25
N GLU A 104 2.45 -15.44 -12.41
CA GLU A 104 3.57 -14.49 -12.43
C GLU A 104 3.46 -13.45 -13.56
N LEU A 105 3.04 -13.88 -14.75
CA LEU A 105 2.88 -12.98 -15.89
C LEU A 105 1.63 -12.10 -15.72
N LEU A 106 0.55 -12.66 -15.16
CA LEU A 106 -0.63 -11.89 -14.79
C LEU A 106 -0.28 -10.79 -13.78
N GLN A 107 0.44 -11.16 -12.73
CA GLN A 107 0.89 -10.24 -11.70
C GLN A 107 1.79 -9.15 -12.27
N GLU A 108 2.79 -9.50 -13.10
CA GLU A 108 3.67 -8.52 -13.73
C GLU A 108 2.87 -7.51 -14.57
N VAL A 109 1.95 -8.00 -15.41
CA VAL A 109 1.08 -7.11 -16.22
C VAL A 109 0.25 -6.19 -15.34
N LEU A 110 -0.38 -6.72 -14.29
CA LEU A 110 -1.17 -5.92 -13.34
C LEU A 110 -0.30 -4.92 -12.57
N GLY A 111 0.96 -5.26 -12.26
CA GLY A 111 1.94 -4.39 -11.61
C GLY A 111 2.30 -3.13 -12.41
N HIS A 112 2.11 -3.16 -13.73
CA HIS A 112 2.30 -1.98 -14.60
C HIS A 112 1.06 -1.08 -14.66
N LEU A 113 -0.11 -1.55 -14.24
CA LEU A 113 -1.35 -0.78 -14.26
C LEU A 113 -1.44 0.20 -13.07
N ARG A 114 -2.30 1.20 -13.22
CA ARG A 114 -2.65 2.07 -12.08
C ARG A 114 -3.59 1.34 -11.12
N PRO A 115 -3.53 1.62 -9.81
CA PRO A 115 -4.44 1.01 -8.83
C PRO A 115 -5.93 1.13 -9.23
N THR A 116 -6.35 2.29 -9.71
CA THR A 116 -7.72 2.52 -10.20
C THR A 116 -8.08 1.67 -11.42
N ASP A 117 -7.13 1.39 -12.31
CA ASP A 117 -7.35 0.51 -13.46
C ASP A 117 -7.42 -0.96 -13.04
N ILE A 118 -6.61 -1.39 -12.07
CA ILE A 118 -6.71 -2.74 -11.47
C ILE A 118 -8.09 -2.93 -10.82
N ILE A 119 -8.58 -1.92 -10.10
CA ILE A 119 -9.93 -1.93 -9.51
C ILE A 119 -11.03 -2.01 -10.60
N ARG A 120 -10.83 -1.39 -11.77
CA ARG A 120 -11.77 -1.53 -12.90
C ARG A 120 -11.68 -2.91 -13.53
N VAL A 121 -10.48 -3.44 -13.71
CA VAL A 121 -10.24 -4.78 -14.26
C VAL A 121 -10.86 -5.86 -13.36
N SER A 122 -10.82 -5.68 -12.03
CA SER A 122 -11.47 -6.62 -11.09
C SER A 122 -13.00 -6.62 -11.18
N GLN A 123 -13.61 -5.63 -11.84
CA GLN A 123 -15.05 -5.57 -12.06
C GLN A 123 -15.50 -6.26 -13.37
N LEU A 124 -14.57 -6.70 -14.22
CA LEU A 124 -14.91 -7.27 -15.53
C LEU A 124 -15.59 -8.64 -15.43
N ASN A 125 -15.10 -9.52 -14.55
CA ASN A 125 -15.68 -10.84 -14.31
C ASN A 125 -15.23 -11.41 -12.96
N HIS A 126 -15.92 -12.45 -12.48
CA HIS A 126 -15.64 -13.09 -11.19
C HIS A 126 -14.24 -13.73 -11.11
N ALA A 127 -13.73 -14.33 -12.19
CA ALA A 127 -12.43 -15.00 -12.17
C ALA A 127 -11.29 -13.99 -12.00
N THR A 128 -11.32 -12.87 -12.74
CA THR A 128 -10.39 -11.76 -12.59
C THR A 128 -10.50 -11.12 -11.21
N LYS A 129 -11.72 -10.95 -10.69
CA LYS A 129 -11.95 -10.43 -9.34
C LYS A 129 -11.29 -11.32 -8.28
N ASN A 130 -11.55 -12.62 -8.32
CA ASN A 130 -11.00 -13.58 -7.35
C ASN A 130 -9.47 -13.61 -7.42
N PHE A 131 -8.89 -13.65 -8.62
CA PHE A 131 -7.44 -13.61 -8.79
C PHE A 131 -6.81 -12.35 -8.18
N ILE A 132 -7.39 -11.18 -8.45
CA ILE A 132 -6.88 -9.90 -7.90
C ILE A 132 -7.03 -9.85 -6.38
N GLN A 133 -8.12 -10.39 -5.83
CA GLN A 133 -8.33 -10.45 -4.37
C GLN A 133 -7.36 -11.41 -3.68
N GLU A 134 -7.08 -12.56 -4.28
CA GLU A 134 -6.14 -13.54 -3.74
C GLU A 134 -4.69 -13.04 -3.77
N GLN A 135 -4.31 -12.31 -4.82
CA GLN A 135 -2.95 -11.79 -5.02
C GLN A 135 -2.80 -10.29 -4.68
N GLU A 136 -3.79 -9.72 -3.97
CA GLU A 136 -3.90 -8.27 -3.78
C GLU A 136 -2.64 -7.67 -3.16
N GLY A 137 -2.11 -8.32 -2.12
CA GLY A 137 -0.94 -7.83 -1.40
C GLY A 137 0.32 -7.74 -2.28
N VAL A 138 0.53 -8.73 -3.15
CA VAL A 138 1.71 -8.76 -4.02
C VAL A 138 1.56 -7.77 -5.17
N ILE A 139 0.39 -7.73 -5.81
CA ILE A 139 0.08 -6.77 -6.88
C ILE A 139 0.22 -5.34 -6.37
N ALA A 140 -0.40 -5.01 -5.23
CA ALA A 140 -0.36 -3.67 -4.66
C ALA A 140 1.07 -3.27 -4.26
N LYS A 141 1.84 -4.21 -3.71
CA LYS A 141 3.26 -3.98 -3.39
C LYS A 141 4.06 -3.64 -4.64
N ASP A 142 3.94 -4.43 -5.71
CA ASP A 142 4.65 -4.17 -6.97
C ASP A 142 4.30 -2.80 -7.56
N VAL A 143 3.01 -2.44 -7.56
CA VAL A 143 2.56 -1.12 -8.02
C VAL A 143 3.15 0.01 -7.17
N MET A 144 3.13 -0.14 -5.84
CA MET A 144 3.68 0.86 -4.92
C MET A 144 5.20 0.98 -5.02
N ASP A 145 5.92 -0.13 -5.18
CA ASP A 145 7.37 -0.15 -5.40
C ASP A 145 7.75 0.54 -6.72
N ARG A 146 6.94 0.36 -7.78
CA ARG A 146 7.20 0.93 -9.10
C ARG A 146 6.80 2.41 -9.24
N ARG A 147 5.75 2.86 -8.55
CA ARG A 147 5.13 4.18 -8.80
C ARG A 147 5.05 5.12 -7.60
N TYR A 148 5.02 4.58 -6.39
CA TYR A 148 4.65 5.33 -5.18
C TYR A 148 5.65 5.13 -4.02
N TRP A 149 6.93 4.90 -4.34
CA TRP A 149 7.92 4.48 -3.34
C TRP A 149 8.29 5.60 -2.37
N VAL A 150 8.15 6.86 -2.79
CA VAL A 150 8.35 8.02 -1.93
C VAL A 150 7.12 8.25 -1.07
N LEU A 151 5.94 8.32 -1.68
CA LEU A 151 4.67 8.61 -1.01
C LEU A 151 4.33 7.56 0.05
N ARG A 152 4.57 6.27 -0.22
CA ARG A 152 4.33 5.20 0.77
C ARG A 152 5.15 5.37 2.05
N ARG A 153 6.36 5.94 1.96
CA ARG A 153 7.24 6.20 3.12
C ARG A 153 6.77 7.41 3.92
N CYS A 154 6.06 8.32 3.26
CA CYS A 154 5.60 9.59 3.83
C CYS A 154 4.22 9.46 4.48
N LEU A 155 3.39 8.55 3.97
CA LEU A 155 1.99 8.37 4.37
C LEU A 155 1.77 6.96 4.92
N PRO A 156 2.38 6.59 6.07
CA PRO A 156 2.11 5.29 6.68
C PRO A 156 0.63 5.13 7.00
N LEU A 157 0.13 3.89 6.95
CA LEU A 157 -1.21 3.56 7.42
C LEU A 157 -1.25 3.53 8.95
N PRO A 158 -2.33 4.00 9.58
CA PRO A 158 -2.57 3.71 10.99
C PRO A 158 -2.85 2.22 11.19
N VAL A 159 -2.54 1.70 12.37
CA VAL A 159 -2.67 0.28 12.71
C VAL A 159 -4.08 0.00 13.27
N CYS A 160 -4.69 -1.10 12.84
CA CYS A 160 -5.97 -1.57 13.38
C CYS A 160 -5.83 -1.87 14.87
N PHE A 161 -6.81 -1.46 15.68
CA PHE A 161 -6.75 -1.66 17.13
C PHE A 161 -6.65 -3.15 17.51
N GLU A 162 -7.23 -4.03 16.70
CA GLU A 162 -7.15 -5.49 16.87
C GLU A 162 -5.72 -6.03 16.82
N GLN A 163 -4.84 -5.42 16.01
CA GLN A 163 -3.46 -5.86 15.78
C GLN A 163 -2.47 -5.40 16.87
N VAL A 164 -2.88 -4.49 17.75
CA VAL A 164 -2.06 -3.97 18.86
C VAL A 164 -1.93 -5.03 19.96
N ASP A 165 -0.82 -5.06 20.72
CA ASP A 165 -0.67 -5.98 21.86
C ASP A 165 -1.60 -5.64 23.02
N GLN A 166 -2.01 -6.64 23.81
CA GLN A 166 -3.01 -6.46 24.87
C GLN A 166 -2.62 -5.40 25.91
N ALA A 167 -1.34 -5.36 26.32
CA ALA A 167 -0.86 -4.37 27.29
C ALA A 167 -0.97 -2.94 26.73
N SER A 168 -0.60 -2.75 25.45
CA SER A 168 -0.82 -1.48 24.76
C SER A 168 -2.31 -1.14 24.61
N LYS A 169 -3.19 -2.11 24.34
CA LYS A 169 -4.65 -1.85 24.25
C LYS A 169 -5.20 -1.29 25.56
N GLU A 170 -4.84 -1.88 26.69
CA GLU A 170 -5.27 -1.41 28.02
C GLU A 170 -4.76 0.00 28.32
N ALA A 171 -3.49 0.26 28.02
CA ALA A 171 -2.89 1.59 28.20
C ALA A 171 -3.51 2.64 27.27
N LEU A 172 -3.87 2.27 26.03
CA LEU A 172 -4.55 3.14 25.07
C LEU A 172 -6.02 3.39 25.45
N LEU A 173 -6.69 2.50 26.16
CA LEU A 173 -8.06 2.73 26.65
C LEU A 173 -8.09 3.44 28.00
N ASN A 174 -6.94 3.65 28.64
CA ASN A 174 -6.84 4.36 29.91
C ASN A 174 -7.48 5.77 29.82
N PRO A 175 -8.41 6.13 30.73
CA PRO A 175 -9.06 7.45 30.71
C PRO A 175 -8.09 8.64 30.70
N SER A 176 -6.96 8.54 31.40
CA SER A 176 -5.94 9.60 31.43
C SER A 176 -5.27 9.80 30.06
N TRP A 177 -5.06 8.71 29.32
CA TRP A 177 -4.57 8.79 27.95
C TRP A 177 -5.63 9.36 27.01
N GLN A 178 -6.89 8.92 27.17
CA GLN A 178 -8.02 9.40 26.37
C GLN A 178 -8.23 10.91 26.53
N GLU A 179 -8.08 11.44 27.75
CA GLU A 179 -8.14 12.87 28.04
C GLU A 179 -6.96 13.64 27.40
N LYS A 180 -5.73 13.12 27.52
CA LYS A 180 -4.55 13.74 26.86
C LYS A 180 -4.69 13.77 25.34
N THR A 181 -5.22 12.69 24.78
CA THR A 181 -5.48 12.58 23.36
C THR A 181 -6.61 13.52 22.93
N ALA A 182 -7.54 13.87 23.82
CA ALA A 182 -8.63 14.79 23.52
C ALA A 182 -8.14 16.17 23.01
N ILE A 183 -6.94 16.61 23.43
CA ILE A 183 -6.31 17.84 22.93
C ILE A 183 -5.99 17.71 21.44
N ASN A 184 -5.43 16.57 21.03
CA ASN A 184 -5.16 16.23 19.64
C ASN A 184 -6.44 15.82 18.86
N ARG A 185 -7.55 15.58 19.57
CA ARG A 185 -8.89 15.38 18.99
C ARG A 185 -9.69 16.65 18.83
N LYS A 186 -9.18 17.85 19.21
CA LYS A 186 -9.85 19.11 18.86
C LYS A 186 -10.03 19.10 17.35
N PRO A 187 -11.27 18.93 16.86
CA PRO A 187 -11.47 18.43 15.51
C PRO A 187 -11.04 19.52 14.56
N TYR A 188 -10.05 19.22 13.72
CA TYR A 188 -9.91 19.97 12.49
C TYR A 188 -11.25 19.87 11.78
N GLN A 189 -11.75 20.99 11.27
CA GLN A 189 -13.06 21.00 10.60
C GLN A 189 -13.13 19.99 9.45
N HIS A 190 -11.97 19.66 8.85
CA HIS A 190 -11.85 18.80 7.68
C HIS A 190 -11.36 17.37 8.00
N ILE A 191 -11.25 16.98 9.28
CA ILE A 191 -10.76 15.65 9.67
C ILE A 191 -11.71 15.03 10.70
N LYS A 192 -12.19 13.83 10.40
CA LYS A 192 -12.96 13.03 11.35
C LYS A 192 -12.05 12.58 12.50
N THR A 193 -12.53 12.67 13.73
CA THR A 193 -11.82 12.11 14.89
C THR A 193 -11.68 10.60 14.76
N ILE A 194 -10.51 10.07 15.11
CA ILE A 194 -10.27 8.63 15.10
C ILE A 194 -11.16 7.90 16.13
N ASP A 195 -11.66 6.74 15.74
CA ASP A 195 -12.37 5.82 16.63
C ASP A 195 -11.35 4.94 17.36
N SER A 196 -11.21 5.13 18.67
CA SER A 196 -10.16 4.46 19.47
C SER A 196 -10.46 3.00 19.76
N GLU A 197 -11.66 2.52 19.46
CA GLU A 197 -12.02 1.10 19.58
C GLU A 197 -11.63 0.31 18.32
N LYS A 198 -11.49 1.00 17.18
CA LYS A 198 -11.22 0.37 15.87
C LYS A 198 -9.80 0.61 15.37
N VAL A 199 -9.23 1.77 15.69
CA VAL A 199 -7.92 2.19 15.21
C VAL A 199 -7.04 2.55 16.41
N CYS A 200 -5.78 2.14 16.36
CA CYS A 200 -4.81 2.50 17.38
C CYS A 200 -4.73 4.02 17.54
N SER A 201 -4.84 4.51 18.78
CA SER A 201 -4.87 5.94 19.10
C SER A 201 -3.51 6.49 19.55
N CYS A 202 -2.40 5.78 19.33
CA CYS A 202 -1.07 6.32 19.62
C CYS A 202 -0.75 7.56 18.76
N PRO A 203 0.18 8.45 19.17
CA PRO A 203 0.56 9.64 18.40
C PRO A 203 0.88 9.37 16.94
N SER A 204 1.66 8.32 16.63
CA SER A 204 1.98 7.92 15.25
C SER A 204 0.74 7.61 14.42
N CYS A 205 -0.20 6.81 14.95
CA CYS A 205 -1.42 6.44 14.25
C CYS A 205 -2.39 7.63 14.12
N LEU A 206 -2.45 8.51 15.12
CA LEU A 206 -3.19 9.78 15.04
C LEU A 206 -2.67 10.67 13.90
N LEU A 207 -1.34 10.82 13.81
CA LEU A 207 -0.72 11.61 12.74
C LEU A 207 -0.94 10.96 11.37
N ALA A 208 -0.79 9.64 11.26
CA ALA A 208 -1.08 8.89 10.04
C ALA A 208 -2.53 9.09 9.59
N TRP A 209 -3.49 8.92 10.51
CA TRP A 209 -4.91 9.16 10.27
C TRP A 209 -5.19 10.58 9.77
N ASN A 210 -4.64 11.58 10.46
CA ASN A 210 -4.82 12.98 10.08
C ASN A 210 -4.24 13.27 8.70
N ASN A 211 -3.01 12.83 8.44
CA ASN A 211 -2.34 13.04 7.15
C ASN A 211 -3.12 12.42 5.98
N LEU A 212 -3.63 11.20 6.14
CA LEU A 212 -4.42 10.53 5.10
C LEU A 212 -5.77 11.23 4.85
N ASN A 213 -6.43 11.72 5.89
CA ASN A 213 -7.67 12.50 5.73
C ASN A 213 -7.41 13.86 5.06
N VAL A 214 -6.31 14.54 5.39
CA VAL A 214 -5.89 15.77 4.70
C VAL A 214 -5.66 15.52 3.21
N VAL A 215 -4.97 14.42 2.87
CA VAL A 215 -4.73 14.03 1.47
C VAL A 215 -6.03 13.91 0.70
N LEU A 216 -7.04 13.23 1.28
CA LEU A 216 -8.35 13.06 0.64
C LEU A 216 -9.14 14.37 0.55
N ASP A 217 -9.11 15.20 1.60
CA ASP A 217 -9.79 16.50 1.59
C ASP A 217 -9.17 17.48 0.59
N LEU A 218 -7.83 17.51 0.51
CA LEU A 218 -7.12 18.27 -0.52
C LEU A 218 -7.48 17.78 -1.93
N ALA A 219 -7.53 16.46 -2.14
CA ALA A 219 -7.91 15.88 -3.42
C ALA A 219 -9.36 16.22 -3.81
N HIS A 220 -10.29 16.21 -2.85
CA HIS A 220 -11.69 16.59 -3.06
C HIS A 220 -11.81 18.03 -3.60
N PHE A 221 -11.10 18.98 -2.98
CA PHE A 221 -11.12 20.39 -3.40
C PHE A 221 -10.16 20.72 -4.54
N GLN A 222 -9.46 19.73 -5.09
CA GLN A 222 -8.48 19.97 -6.15
C GLN A 222 -9.14 20.52 -7.42
N TRP A 223 -10.41 20.18 -7.67
CA TRP A 223 -11.20 20.83 -8.72
C TRP A 223 -11.23 22.34 -8.51
N ASN A 224 -11.76 22.80 -7.36
CA ASN A 224 -11.92 24.21 -7.01
C ASN A 224 -10.60 24.96 -7.17
N LEU A 225 -9.53 24.38 -6.63
CA LEU A 225 -8.19 24.95 -6.71
C LEU A 225 -7.69 25.09 -8.16
N ASN A 226 -7.90 24.09 -9.00
CA ASN A 226 -7.46 24.09 -10.40
C ASN A 226 -8.16 25.14 -11.26
N HIS A 227 -9.41 25.46 -10.95
CA HIS A 227 -10.22 26.41 -11.72
C HIS A 227 -10.40 27.75 -11.03
N ARG A 228 -9.72 27.96 -9.90
CA ARG A 228 -9.73 29.21 -9.12
C ARG A 228 -11.12 29.55 -8.57
N GLU A 229 -11.90 28.52 -8.28
CA GLU A 229 -13.14 28.66 -7.52
C GLU A 229 -12.84 28.61 -6.02
N PRO A 230 -13.49 29.47 -5.21
CA PRO A 230 -13.26 29.45 -3.78
C PRO A 230 -13.80 28.15 -3.17
N ILE A 231 -13.00 27.54 -2.30
CA ILE A 231 -13.42 26.45 -1.42
C ILE A 231 -14.53 26.97 -0.47
N PRO A 232 -15.61 26.21 -0.27
CA PRO A 232 -16.67 26.57 0.68
C PRO A 232 -16.12 26.82 2.09
N MET A 233 -16.34 28.03 2.61
CA MET A 233 -15.96 28.39 3.98
C MET A 233 -17.01 27.90 4.98
N ILE A 234 -16.56 27.32 6.09
CA ILE A 234 -17.42 26.91 7.21
C ILE A 234 -17.47 28.05 8.23
N PRO A 235 -18.66 28.59 8.56
CA PRO A 235 -18.79 29.60 9.60
C PRO A 235 -18.26 29.09 10.95
N ARG A 236 -17.61 29.98 11.71
CA ARG A 236 -17.06 29.64 13.03
C ARG A 236 -18.17 29.07 13.95
N GLY A 237 -17.85 27.99 14.65
CA GLY A 237 -18.77 27.33 15.58
C GLY A 237 -19.85 26.46 14.90
N THR A 238 -19.86 26.36 13.58
CA THR A 238 -20.79 25.48 12.85
C THR A 238 -20.08 24.25 12.31
N ASN A 239 -20.83 23.17 12.10
CA ASN A 239 -20.36 21.99 11.39
C ASN A 239 -21.49 21.53 10.43
N PRO A 240 -21.51 22.03 9.19
CA PRO A 240 -22.62 21.77 8.27
C PRO A 240 -22.64 20.30 7.82
N ASP A 241 -23.84 19.80 7.49
CA ASP A 241 -24.05 18.38 7.15
C ASP A 241 -23.16 17.88 6.01
N TRP A 242 -22.95 18.72 4.98
CA TRP A 242 -22.08 18.37 3.86
C TRP A 242 -20.64 18.08 4.32
N ASN A 243 -20.16 18.78 5.35
CA ASN A 243 -18.81 18.62 5.88
C ASN A 243 -18.70 17.35 6.74
N ILE A 244 -19.75 17.05 7.51
CA ILE A 244 -19.84 15.79 8.26
C ILE A 244 -19.82 14.62 7.28
N GLN A 245 -20.65 14.66 6.25
CA GLN A 245 -20.70 13.61 5.22
C GLN A 245 -19.35 13.46 4.50
N LEU A 246 -18.69 14.57 4.14
CA LEU A 246 -17.39 14.55 3.48
C LEU A 246 -16.31 13.92 4.38
N THR A 247 -16.22 14.36 5.64
CA THR A 247 -15.23 13.80 6.58
C THR A 247 -15.50 12.33 6.92
N ASP A 248 -16.77 11.92 7.01
CA ASP A 248 -17.13 10.51 7.16
C ASP A 248 -16.76 9.67 5.93
N GLN A 249 -16.91 10.21 4.72
CA GLN A 249 -16.47 9.54 3.49
C GLN A 249 -14.96 9.37 3.47
N HIS A 250 -14.18 10.40 3.82
CA HIS A 250 -12.73 10.30 3.91
C HIS A 250 -12.31 9.24 4.93
N ALA A 251 -12.90 9.25 6.12
CA ALA A 251 -12.63 8.25 7.16
C ALA A 251 -12.89 6.82 6.67
N ARG A 252 -13.97 6.57 5.93
CA ARG A 252 -14.27 5.25 5.33
C ARG A 252 -13.23 4.83 4.29
N ILE A 253 -12.73 5.76 3.48
CA ILE A 253 -11.66 5.48 2.50
C ILE A 253 -10.37 5.12 3.24
N VAL A 254 -10.01 5.85 4.30
CA VAL A 254 -8.83 5.54 5.12
C VAL A 254 -8.97 4.17 5.78
N GLN A 255 -10.11 3.84 6.38
CA GLN A 255 -10.37 2.51 6.94
C GLN A 255 -10.25 1.42 5.88
N LYS A 256 -10.85 1.62 4.71
CA LYS A 256 -10.70 0.68 3.59
C LYS A 256 -9.24 0.50 3.17
N ALA A 257 -8.44 1.57 3.17
CA ALA A 257 -7.02 1.52 2.86
C ALA A 257 -6.20 0.77 3.93
N MET A 258 -6.66 0.74 5.19
CA MET A 258 -6.04 -0.08 6.23
C MET A 258 -6.25 -1.58 5.98
N ASP A 259 -7.42 -1.96 5.44
CA ASP A 259 -7.78 -3.36 5.20
C ASP A 259 -7.33 -3.88 3.82
N SER A 260 -7.26 -2.99 2.81
CA SER A 260 -7.00 -3.33 1.41
C SER A 260 -5.74 -2.61 0.91
N PRO A 261 -4.63 -3.35 0.66
CA PRO A 261 -3.41 -2.79 0.08
C PRO A 261 -3.64 -2.08 -1.25
N LEU A 262 -4.58 -2.57 -2.07
CA LEU A 262 -4.92 -1.93 -3.35
C LEU A 262 -5.68 -0.61 -3.14
N ALA A 263 -6.55 -0.54 -2.13
CA ALA A 263 -7.21 0.72 -1.75
C ALA A 263 -6.20 1.76 -1.24
N TYR A 264 -5.18 1.33 -0.49
CA TYR A 264 -4.08 2.21 -0.10
C TYR A 264 -3.27 2.70 -1.30
N ALA A 265 -2.91 1.82 -2.24
CA ALA A 265 -2.25 2.22 -3.47
C ALA A 265 -3.08 3.24 -4.28
N ALA A 266 -4.41 3.07 -4.33
CA ALA A 266 -5.31 4.03 -4.98
C ALA A 266 -5.39 5.39 -4.26
N LEU A 267 -5.26 5.41 -2.92
CA LEU A 267 -5.12 6.65 -2.16
C LEU A 267 -3.82 7.36 -2.53
N LEU A 268 -2.70 6.64 -2.61
CA LEU A 268 -1.41 7.20 -3.06
C LEU A 268 -1.48 7.75 -4.49
N GLN A 269 -2.14 7.02 -5.41
CA GLN A 269 -2.42 7.50 -6.77
C GLN A 269 -3.19 8.83 -6.76
N THR A 270 -4.25 8.91 -5.95
CA THR A 270 -5.08 10.13 -5.81
C THR A 270 -4.23 11.30 -5.32
N HIS A 271 -3.35 11.04 -4.36
CA HIS A 271 -2.46 12.06 -3.81
C HIS A 271 -1.40 12.53 -4.81
N LEU A 272 -0.77 11.61 -5.53
CA LEU A 272 0.18 11.95 -6.59
C LEU A 272 -0.45 12.86 -7.63
N ASN A 273 -1.68 12.54 -8.06
CA ASN A 273 -2.46 13.38 -8.98
C ASN A 273 -2.74 14.78 -8.40
N THR A 274 -2.98 14.85 -7.09
CA THR A 274 -3.22 16.11 -6.38
C THR A 274 -1.97 16.98 -6.33
N ILE A 275 -0.81 16.41 -5.98
CA ILE A 275 0.49 17.09 -6.00
C ILE A 275 0.81 17.58 -7.41
N THR A 276 0.75 16.67 -8.39
CA THR A 276 1.07 16.95 -9.79
C THR A 276 0.17 18.06 -10.35
N GLY A 277 -1.14 17.98 -10.11
CA GLY A 277 -2.08 19.01 -10.52
C GLY A 277 -1.80 20.37 -9.88
N THR A 278 -1.39 20.39 -8.62
CA THR A 278 -1.07 21.63 -7.89
C THR A 278 0.19 22.30 -8.40
N LEU A 279 1.24 21.52 -8.64
CA LEU A 279 2.51 22.02 -9.18
C LEU A 279 2.33 22.54 -10.61
N LEU A 280 1.65 21.78 -11.47
CA LEU A 280 1.38 22.19 -12.85
C LEU A 280 0.38 23.35 -12.96
N ARG A 281 -0.49 23.57 -11.97
CA ARG A 281 -1.39 24.74 -11.95
C ARG A 281 -0.61 26.05 -11.99
N GLN A 282 0.61 26.09 -11.44
CA GLN A 282 1.44 27.29 -11.44
C GLN A 282 1.99 27.65 -12.83
N THR A 283 2.18 26.66 -13.69
CA THR A 283 2.68 26.85 -15.06
C THR A 283 1.59 27.02 -16.09
N ARG A 284 0.37 26.52 -15.82
CA ARG A 284 -0.76 26.64 -16.75
C ARG A 284 -1.16 28.11 -16.93
N PRO A 285 -1.17 28.64 -18.17
CA PRO A 285 -1.64 29.99 -18.43
C PRO A 285 -3.09 30.15 -17.96
N ALA A 286 -3.38 31.25 -17.27
CA ALA A 286 -4.70 31.56 -16.70
C ALA A 286 -5.86 31.63 -17.73
N GLY A 287 -5.60 31.42 -19.03
CA GLY A 287 -6.57 31.47 -20.13
C GLY A 287 -6.99 30.13 -20.73
N MET A 288 -6.49 28.98 -20.23
CA MET A 288 -6.91 27.64 -20.69
C MET A 288 -7.97 26.98 -19.81
N ALA A 289 -8.30 27.55 -18.65
CA ALA A 289 -9.59 27.28 -18.02
C ALA A 289 -10.65 27.84 -18.97
N GLN A 290 -11.53 26.98 -19.50
CA GLN A 290 -12.63 27.39 -20.39
C GLN A 290 -13.25 28.69 -19.89
N LYS A 291 -13.46 29.63 -20.83
CA LYS A 291 -14.09 30.95 -20.64
C LYS A 291 -15.36 30.83 -19.78
N GLN A 292 -15.22 30.89 -18.47
CA GLN A 292 -16.31 31.19 -17.55
C GLN A 292 -16.24 32.69 -17.28
N PRO A 293 -17.37 33.41 -17.31
CA PRO A 293 -17.41 34.82 -17.00
C PRO A 293 -17.03 35.00 -15.53
N LEU A 294 -15.78 35.41 -15.30
CA LEU A 294 -15.29 35.86 -14.00
C LEU A 294 -16.30 36.87 -13.43
N HIS A 295 -16.74 36.67 -12.19
CA HIS A 295 -17.62 37.62 -11.48
C HIS A 295 -17.11 39.06 -11.67
N ARG A 296 -18.02 39.93 -12.12
CA ARG A 296 -17.81 41.28 -12.71
C ARG A 296 -17.03 42.30 -11.87
N HIS A 297 -16.55 41.91 -10.68
CA HIS A 297 -15.95 42.80 -9.68
C HIS A 297 -14.43 42.63 -9.52
N ASN A 298 -13.81 41.57 -10.07
CA ASN A 298 -12.34 41.40 -10.05
C ASN A 298 -11.71 41.70 -11.42
N LYS A 299 -11.76 42.97 -11.84
CA LYS A 299 -11.21 43.46 -13.13
C LYS A 299 -9.67 43.58 -13.17
N ARG A 300 -8.93 42.91 -12.30
CA ARG A 300 -7.46 42.96 -12.27
C ARG A 300 -6.81 41.59 -12.10
N ALA A 301 -7.21 40.60 -12.90
CA ALA A 301 -6.30 39.53 -13.26
C ALA A 301 -5.46 40.01 -14.44
N VAL A 302 -4.46 40.84 -14.15
CA VAL A 302 -3.43 41.21 -15.14
C VAL A 302 -2.71 39.90 -15.52
N PRO A 303 -2.63 39.53 -16.81
CA PRO A 303 -1.78 38.43 -17.23
C PRO A 303 -0.36 38.75 -16.78
N LEU A 304 0.20 37.92 -15.90
CA LEU A 304 1.61 38.03 -15.55
C LEU A 304 2.42 38.01 -16.86
N PRO A 305 3.32 38.98 -17.09
CA PRO A 305 4.07 39.07 -18.34
C PRO A 305 4.89 37.80 -18.53
N ALA A 306 4.82 37.21 -19.73
CA ALA A 306 5.41 35.92 -20.10
C ALA A 306 6.95 35.83 -20.02
N LYS A 307 7.64 36.87 -19.50
CA LYS A 307 9.10 36.99 -19.50
C LYS A 307 9.77 36.96 -18.12
N THR A 308 9.02 36.91 -17.01
CA THR A 308 9.64 37.15 -15.68
C THR A 308 9.53 36.03 -14.65
N VAL A 309 8.94 34.88 -14.98
CA VAL A 309 8.87 33.78 -14.02
C VAL A 309 8.96 32.47 -14.79
N HIS A 310 10.15 31.88 -14.91
CA HIS A 310 10.21 30.43 -14.78
C HIS A 310 9.94 30.20 -13.30
N PRO A 311 8.71 29.84 -12.88
CA PRO A 311 8.51 29.56 -11.46
C PRO A 311 9.48 28.44 -11.15
N ASN A 312 10.35 28.63 -10.16
CA ASN A 312 11.13 27.53 -9.63
C ASN A 312 10.11 26.55 -9.04
N LEU A 313 9.64 25.62 -9.87
CA LEU A 313 8.64 24.65 -9.51
C LEU A 313 9.27 23.76 -8.47
N LEU A 314 8.56 23.56 -7.36
CA LEU A 314 9.00 22.61 -6.36
C LEU A 314 9.24 21.25 -7.04
N TYR A 315 10.39 20.65 -6.76
CA TYR A 315 10.88 19.42 -7.39
C TYR A 315 11.16 19.49 -8.90
N TYR A 316 11.25 20.68 -9.49
CA TYR A 316 11.50 20.85 -10.94
C TYR A 316 10.56 20.02 -11.82
N LEU A 317 9.30 19.84 -11.39
CA LEU A 317 8.34 18.98 -12.07
C LEU A 317 8.12 19.44 -13.52
N THR A 318 8.22 18.50 -14.46
CA THR A 318 7.92 18.71 -15.88
C THR A 318 6.60 18.04 -16.28
N GLU A 319 6.07 18.38 -17.47
CA GLU A 319 4.92 17.66 -18.03
C GLU A 319 5.23 16.18 -18.33
N HIS A 320 6.48 15.88 -18.69
CA HIS A 320 6.93 14.50 -18.88
C HIS A 320 6.89 13.70 -17.58
N ASP A 321 7.36 14.28 -16.47
CA ASP A 321 7.25 13.65 -15.14
C ASP A 321 5.79 13.37 -14.78
N ALA A 322 4.89 14.32 -15.06
CA ALA A 322 3.46 14.13 -14.84
C ALA A 322 2.84 13.01 -15.69
N MET A 323 3.34 12.79 -16.91
CA MET A 323 2.89 11.71 -17.80
C MET A 323 3.36 10.32 -17.36
N ARG A 324 4.47 10.22 -16.60
CA ARG A 324 4.96 8.94 -16.07
C ARG A 324 4.05 8.35 -15.00
N GLU A 325 3.29 9.21 -14.32
CA GLU A 325 2.40 8.84 -13.22
C GLU A 325 3.12 8.03 -12.12
N ASP A 326 4.39 8.41 -11.85
CA ASP A 326 5.22 7.94 -10.75
C ASP A 326 5.65 9.12 -9.86
N ASP A 327 6.16 8.81 -8.66
CA ASP A 327 6.56 9.80 -7.68
C ASP A 327 8.07 10.10 -7.69
N GLU A 328 8.77 9.75 -8.77
CA GLU A 328 10.22 9.91 -8.95
C GLU A 328 10.69 11.35 -8.72
N PHE A 329 9.93 12.31 -9.26
CA PHE A 329 10.27 13.72 -9.12
C PHE A 329 10.32 14.17 -7.66
N LEU A 330 9.59 13.53 -6.75
CA LEU A 330 9.59 13.86 -5.32
C LEU A 330 10.91 13.56 -4.62
N GLU A 331 11.85 12.84 -5.25
CA GLU A 331 13.19 12.61 -4.73
C GLU A 331 14.14 13.80 -4.91
N ARG A 332 13.82 14.70 -5.83
CA ARG A 332 14.59 15.92 -6.08
C ARG A 332 14.56 16.84 -4.86
N GLU A 333 15.43 17.84 -4.86
CA GLU A 333 15.53 18.80 -3.75
C GLU A 333 14.16 19.43 -3.43
N GLY A 334 13.87 19.54 -2.13
CA GLY A 334 12.59 20.06 -1.67
C GLY A 334 12.71 21.01 -0.48
N LYS A 335 11.57 21.30 0.15
CA LYS A 335 11.53 22.25 1.26
C LYS A 335 12.18 21.65 2.53
N PRO A 336 12.91 22.48 3.30
CA PRO A 336 13.51 22.06 4.57
C PRO A 336 12.52 22.07 5.74
N SER A 337 11.25 22.37 5.50
CA SER A 337 10.19 22.31 6.50
C SER A 337 8.96 21.62 5.90
N TYR A 338 8.25 20.93 6.78
CA TYR A 338 6.93 20.40 6.52
C TYR A 338 5.91 21.30 7.24
N GLU A 339 4.81 21.63 6.57
CA GLU A 339 3.72 22.44 7.10
C GLU A 339 2.43 21.61 7.06
N PHE A 340 1.82 21.39 8.23
CA PHE A 340 0.51 20.74 8.32
C PHE A 340 -0.60 21.76 7.98
N PRO A 341 -1.52 21.46 7.05
CA PRO A 341 -2.61 22.36 6.71
C PRO A 341 -3.74 22.26 7.74
N TYR A 342 -3.69 23.11 8.77
CA TYR A 342 -4.69 23.12 9.85
C TYR A 342 -6.09 23.57 9.39
N HIS A 343 -6.17 24.34 8.31
CA HIS A 343 -7.42 24.84 7.72
C HIS A 343 -7.38 24.69 6.20
N ARG A 344 -8.56 24.60 5.56
CA ARG A 344 -8.68 24.52 4.09
C ARG A 344 -8.12 25.76 3.39
N ASP A 345 -8.07 26.91 4.06
CA ASP A 345 -7.43 28.12 3.54
C ASP A 345 -5.93 27.92 3.27
N ASN A 346 -5.27 27.00 3.99
CA ASN A 346 -3.87 26.67 3.75
C ASN A 346 -3.68 26.00 2.37
N TYR A 347 -4.72 25.38 1.80
CA TYR A 347 -4.62 24.65 0.52
C TYR A 347 -4.27 25.57 -0.66
N TYR A 348 -4.62 26.86 -0.61
CA TYR A 348 -4.30 27.81 -1.69
C TYR A 348 -2.79 28.03 -1.84
N ASN A 349 -2.04 27.96 -0.74
CA ASN A 349 -0.59 28.20 -0.71
C ASN A 349 0.23 26.90 -0.66
N LEU A 350 -0.44 25.76 -0.46
CA LEU A 350 0.18 24.45 -0.38
C LEU A 350 0.56 23.97 -1.78
N LEU A 351 1.87 23.79 -2.02
CA LEU A 351 2.38 23.34 -3.33
C LEU A 351 2.39 21.81 -3.43
N ALA A 352 2.94 21.16 -2.41
CA ALA A 352 2.95 19.72 -2.29
C ALA A 352 2.88 19.37 -0.81
N TYR A 353 1.96 18.49 -0.46
CA TYR A 353 1.81 17.99 0.89
C TYR A 353 2.46 16.62 0.99
N VAL A 354 3.68 16.54 1.49
CA VAL A 354 4.38 15.26 1.64
C VAL A 354 4.88 15.15 3.09
N PRO A 355 4.05 14.62 4.01
CA PRO A 355 4.36 14.60 5.44
C PRO A 355 5.47 13.61 5.78
N ASN A 356 5.92 13.63 7.03
CA ASN A 356 6.90 12.70 7.59
C ASN A 356 8.24 12.64 6.84
N ARG A 357 8.58 13.69 6.08
CA ARG A 357 9.90 13.88 5.51
C ARG A 357 10.33 15.34 5.51
N LYS A 358 11.64 15.56 5.44
CA LYS A 358 12.25 16.89 5.34
C LYS A 358 13.53 16.81 4.51
N TRP A 359 13.77 17.85 3.70
CA TRP A 359 15.04 18.00 3.00
C TRP A 359 16.10 18.52 3.98
N ASN A 360 17.17 17.76 4.18
CA ASN A 360 18.35 18.25 4.89
C ASN A 360 19.30 18.91 3.91
N LYS A 361 19.48 20.24 4.03
CA LYS A 361 20.38 21.03 3.18
C LYS A 361 21.86 20.74 3.42
N GLU A 362 22.24 20.33 4.63
CA GLU A 362 23.64 20.05 4.96
C GLU A 362 24.07 18.71 4.37
N GLU A 363 23.23 17.69 4.54
CA GLU A 363 23.50 16.33 4.07
C GLU A 363 22.99 16.06 2.64
N GLN A 364 22.32 17.04 2.00
CA GLN A 364 21.74 16.94 0.66
C GLN A 364 20.89 15.66 0.47
N ARG A 365 20.07 15.33 1.48
CA ARG A 365 19.26 14.11 1.48
C ARG A 365 17.91 14.30 2.15
N TRP A 366 16.97 13.43 1.78
CA TRP A 366 15.70 13.29 2.47
C TRP A 366 15.83 12.52 3.78
N VAL A 367 15.37 13.13 4.87
CA VAL A 367 15.20 12.47 6.17
C VAL A 367 13.73 12.11 6.33
N TYR A 368 13.46 10.85 6.71
CA TYR A 368 12.11 10.31 6.91
C TYR A 368 11.86 10.02 8.39
N TYR A 369 10.66 10.35 8.87
CA TYR A 369 10.30 10.29 10.29
C TYR A 369 9.16 9.31 10.60
N ALA A 370 8.55 8.65 9.62
CA ALA A 370 7.43 7.75 9.88
C ALA A 370 7.86 6.40 10.47
N GLN A 371 9.04 5.91 10.08
CA GLN A 371 9.43 4.51 10.31
C GLN A 371 9.82 4.26 11.77
N GLY A 372 9.19 3.25 12.40
CA GLY A 372 9.52 2.79 13.76
C GLY A 372 8.95 3.64 14.90
N PHE A 373 8.21 4.71 14.63
CA PHE A 373 7.63 5.55 15.68
C PHE A 373 6.43 4.91 16.36
N HIS A 374 5.66 4.08 15.65
CA HIS A 374 4.52 3.36 16.24
C HIS A 374 4.92 2.55 17.49
N GLU A 375 5.92 1.68 17.36
CA GLU A 375 6.40 0.85 18.47
C GLU A 375 6.97 1.67 19.62
N ARG A 376 7.69 2.76 19.30
CA ARG A 376 8.24 3.68 20.29
C ARG A 376 7.14 4.37 21.08
N ASP A 377 6.10 4.84 20.37
CA ASP A 377 4.96 5.50 20.96
C ASP A 377 4.16 4.54 21.85
N LEU A 378 3.95 3.29 21.40
CA LEU A 378 3.32 2.26 22.22
C LEU A 378 4.14 1.95 23.48
N GLY A 379 5.47 1.85 23.36
CA GLY A 379 6.37 1.72 24.51
C GLY A 379 6.17 2.85 25.53
N TRP A 380 6.21 4.09 25.07
CA TRP A 380 6.01 5.27 25.91
C TRP A 380 4.62 5.31 26.58
N ILE A 381 3.57 4.88 25.87
CA ILE A 381 2.21 4.84 26.41
C ILE A 381 2.12 3.74 27.48
N ARG A 382 2.65 2.54 27.21
CA ARG A 382 2.65 1.44 28.17
C ARG A 382 3.36 1.82 29.47
N GLU A 383 4.53 2.44 29.39
CA GLU A 383 5.31 2.87 30.57
C GLU A 383 4.53 3.82 31.50
N ARG A 384 3.57 4.58 30.96
CA ARG A 384 2.90 5.67 31.70
C ARG A 384 1.44 5.40 32.03
N PHE A 385 0.78 4.51 31.29
CA PHE A 385 -0.67 4.33 31.35
C PHE A 385 -1.12 2.87 31.50
N THR A 386 -0.19 1.90 31.52
CA THR A 386 -0.57 0.53 31.87
C THR A 386 -0.98 0.50 33.34
N PRO A 387 -2.18 0.01 33.68
CA PRO A 387 -2.57 -0.15 35.07
C PRO A 387 -1.58 -1.07 35.77
N ALA A 388 -1.10 -0.68 36.95
CA ALA A 388 -0.30 -1.58 37.77
C ALA A 388 -1.11 -2.87 38.01
N PRO A 389 -0.48 -4.06 37.95
CA PRO A 389 -1.19 -5.28 38.31
C PRO A 389 -1.74 -5.07 39.72
N VAL A 390 -3.05 -5.28 39.87
CA VAL A 390 -3.71 -5.22 41.18
C VAL A 390 -2.99 -6.23 42.05
N SER A 391 -2.08 -5.73 42.89
CA SER A 391 -1.49 -6.50 43.98
C SER A 391 -2.67 -6.94 44.83
N VAL A 392 -3.07 -8.19 44.69
CA VAL A 392 -4.01 -8.83 45.60
C VAL A 392 -3.31 -8.79 46.96
N ALA A 393 -3.64 -7.76 47.75
CA ALA A 393 -3.19 -7.68 49.12
C ALA A 393 -3.66 -8.96 49.82
N PRO A 394 -2.79 -9.65 50.60
CA PRO A 394 -3.25 -10.75 51.42
C PRO A 394 -4.37 -10.22 52.33
N GLN A 395 -5.51 -10.89 52.32
CA GLN A 395 -6.57 -10.61 53.28
C GLN A 395 -6.04 -10.89 54.69
N THR A 396 -5.58 -9.86 55.39
CA THR A 396 -5.30 -9.95 56.82
C THR A 396 -6.61 -9.77 57.56
N VAL A 397 -7.10 -10.88 58.08
CA VAL A 397 -8.16 -10.96 59.09
C VAL A 397 -7.64 -10.34 60.39
N GLY A 398 -8.42 -9.44 61.00
CA GLY A 398 -8.49 -9.31 62.46
C GLY A 398 -7.82 -8.11 63.14
N GLU A 399 -8.67 -7.39 63.88
CA GLU A 399 -8.43 -6.73 65.18
C GLU A 399 -8.02 -5.23 65.24
N ASP A 400 -9.06 -4.42 65.43
CA ASP A 400 -9.22 -3.32 66.41
C ASP A 400 -7.98 -2.73 67.11
N ALA A 401 -7.77 -1.41 66.95
CA ALA A 401 -7.56 -0.46 68.07
C ALA A 401 -7.41 1.01 67.60
N VAL A 402 -8.47 1.80 67.83
CA VAL A 402 -8.53 3.10 68.52
C VAL A 402 -7.30 4.04 68.48
N SER A 403 -7.41 5.17 67.75
CA SER A 403 -7.23 6.57 68.23
C SER A 403 -6.81 7.54 67.11
N ALA A 404 -7.61 8.59 66.91
CA ALA A 404 -7.20 9.87 66.30
C ALA A 404 -6.63 10.82 67.40
N PRO A 405 -6.22 12.09 67.16
CA PRO A 405 -6.27 12.89 65.91
C PRO A 405 -5.07 13.87 65.66
N PHE A 406 -5.17 14.61 64.54
CA PHE A 406 -4.76 16.03 64.37
C PHE A 406 -3.26 16.39 64.17
N VAL A 407 -2.89 16.91 62.98
CA VAL A 407 -2.47 18.32 62.71
C VAL A 407 -1.70 18.43 61.37
N LYS A 408 -2.14 19.41 60.59
CA LYS A 408 -1.59 20.02 59.36
C LYS A 408 -0.05 20.21 59.32
N ARG A 409 0.54 20.16 58.12
CA ARG A 409 1.26 21.33 57.54
C ARG A 409 1.54 21.19 56.03
N PHE A 410 1.04 22.19 55.31
CA PHE A 410 1.37 22.57 53.95
C PHE A 410 2.68 23.37 53.91
N ALA A 411 3.29 23.39 52.72
CA ALA A 411 4.29 24.33 52.19
C ALA A 411 5.76 24.18 52.64
N ALA A 412 6.62 23.78 51.68
CA ALA A 412 7.59 24.65 51.02
C ALA A 412 8.65 23.80 50.28
N ASN A 413 8.84 24.05 48.98
CA ASN A 413 10.14 24.41 48.40
C ASN A 413 10.09 24.44 46.86
N LEU A 414 9.72 25.62 46.34
CA LEU A 414 10.32 26.18 45.14
C LEU A 414 11.58 26.93 45.59
N LYS A 415 12.75 26.56 45.03
CA LYS A 415 13.91 27.43 44.71
C LYS A 415 15.10 26.56 44.29
N THR A 416 15.38 26.50 43.00
CA THR A 416 16.52 27.22 42.39
C THR A 416 16.37 27.26 40.89
#